data_AF-A0A158PNZ9-F1
#
_entry.id   AF-A0A158PNZ9-F1
#
_cell.length_a   1.000
_cell.length_b   1.000
_cell.length_c   1.000
_cell.angle_alpha   90.00
_cell.angle_beta   90.00
_cell.angle_gamma   90.00
#
_symmetry.space_group_name_H-M   'P 1'
#
loop_
_entity.id
_entity.type
_entity.pdbx_description
1 polymer ?
#
loop_
_entity_poly.entity_id
_entity_poly.type
_entity_poly.pdbx_seq_one_letter_code
_entity_poly.pdbx_strand_id
1 'polypeptide(L)'
;MYNSDIKIMVNSTAAEESQNSSNERIDQLKTEPTESVPDEIDNDVYLKDVIRAFDKLRNVSDFNRVARKVHPISATRDSILVELTLEEEHVNSKKTMHGGQTAALVDMITARAVGITIKDRAMVSVELAVSYMYPLRLGETVLIEAKVLKVGRNMAFTEAELRRKCDNRIIAKGKHTLAFIPKPATQNGEPFEQF
;
A
#
# COMPACT_ATOMS: atom_id res chain seq x y z
N MET A 1 25.75 -14.33 -61.24
CA MET A 1 26.95 -15.20 -61.24
C MET A 1 26.89 -16.00 -59.94
N TYR A 2 26.28 -17.18 -59.99
CA TYR A 2 26.90 -18.51 -60.13
C TYR A 2 27.35 -19.12 -58.79
N ASN A 3 26.50 -20.04 -58.32
CA ASN A 3 26.70 -21.21 -57.47
C ASN A 3 28.09 -21.58 -56.98
N SER A 4 28.13 -22.08 -55.74
CA SER A 4 28.59 -23.46 -55.50
C SER A 4 28.08 -24.02 -54.18
N ASP A 5 27.18 -25.00 -54.33
CA ASP A 5 26.73 -25.96 -53.32
C ASP A 5 27.89 -26.78 -52.73
N ILE A 6 27.90 -27.01 -51.42
CA ILE A 6 28.56 -28.16 -50.81
C ILE A 6 27.53 -28.91 -49.97
N LYS A 7 27.16 -30.08 -50.49
CA LYS A 7 26.26 -31.07 -49.89
C LYS A 7 27.12 -32.09 -49.16
N ILE A 8 27.13 -32.09 -47.82
CA ILE A 8 27.71 -33.18 -47.04
C ILE A 8 26.56 -34.03 -46.52
N MET A 9 26.43 -35.23 -47.07
CA MET A 9 25.63 -36.30 -46.48
C MET A 9 26.45 -36.95 -45.36
N VAL A 10 25.91 -36.96 -44.14
CA VAL A 10 26.23 -37.97 -43.14
C VAL A 10 24.90 -38.48 -42.58
N ASN A 11 24.51 -39.68 -43.01
CA ASN A 11 23.53 -40.50 -42.30
C ASN A 11 24.29 -41.30 -41.24
N SER A 12 23.78 -41.35 -40.02
CA SER A 12 23.37 -42.60 -39.35
C SER A 12 23.36 -42.46 -37.82
N THR A 13 22.15 -42.41 -37.25
CA THR A 13 21.69 -43.25 -36.13
C THR A 13 22.63 -43.47 -34.94
N ALA A 14 22.50 -42.67 -33.87
CA ALA A 14 22.79 -43.05 -32.47
C ALA A 14 22.49 -41.93 -31.43
N ALA A 15 21.31 -41.30 -31.45
CA ALA A 15 21.01 -40.22 -30.48
C ALA A 15 19.57 -40.15 -29.93
N GLU A 16 18.71 -41.14 -30.17
CA GLU A 16 17.29 -41.07 -29.77
C GLU A 16 16.89 -41.96 -28.58
N GLU A 17 17.79 -42.75 -27.99
CA GLU A 17 17.40 -43.68 -26.90
C GLU A 17 17.75 -43.21 -25.47
N SER A 18 18.33 -42.02 -25.27
CA SER A 18 18.66 -41.52 -23.92
C SER A 18 17.79 -40.38 -23.39
N GLN A 19 16.72 -39.99 -24.10
CA GLN A 19 15.82 -38.91 -23.66
C GLN A 19 14.52 -39.39 -23.00
N ASN A 20 14.25 -40.69 -22.97
CA ASN A 20 12.93 -41.20 -22.57
C ASN A 20 12.79 -41.60 -21.08
N SER A 21 13.84 -41.51 -20.25
CA SER A 21 13.76 -41.83 -18.80
C SER A 21 13.76 -40.61 -17.87
N SER A 22 13.94 -39.40 -18.41
CA SER A 22 13.93 -38.15 -17.63
C SER A 22 12.55 -37.47 -17.61
N ASN A 23 11.68 -37.80 -18.57
CA ASN A 23 10.35 -37.21 -18.68
C ASN A 23 9.29 -37.90 -17.80
N GLU A 24 9.53 -39.12 -17.29
CA GLU A 24 8.56 -39.83 -16.44
C GLU A 24 8.64 -39.44 -14.94
N ARG A 25 9.62 -38.62 -14.53
CA ARG A 25 9.75 -38.13 -13.14
C ARG A 25 9.14 -36.74 -12.89
N ILE A 26 8.66 -36.06 -13.94
CA ILE A 26 8.13 -34.69 -13.83
C ILE A 26 6.59 -34.70 -13.65
N ASP A 27 5.91 -35.79 -14.00
CA ASP A 27 4.43 -35.89 -13.96
C ASP A 27 3.84 -36.38 -12.62
N GLN A 28 4.61 -36.43 -11.53
CA GLN A 28 4.12 -36.81 -10.20
C GLN A 28 4.14 -35.70 -9.13
N LEU A 29 4.49 -34.47 -9.49
CA LEU A 29 4.15 -33.31 -8.65
C LEU A 29 2.71 -32.89 -8.95
N LYS A 30 1.77 -33.71 -8.47
CA LYS A 30 0.38 -33.26 -8.26
C LYS A 30 0.44 -32.07 -7.33
N THR A 31 0.13 -30.90 -7.87
CA THR A 31 -0.22 -29.71 -7.13
C THR A 31 -1.33 -30.09 -6.16
N GLU A 32 -1.02 -30.12 -4.86
CA GLU A 32 -2.06 -30.04 -3.85
C GLU A 32 -2.90 -28.79 -4.15
N PRO A 33 -4.24 -28.83 -4.02
CA PRO A 33 -5.04 -27.63 -4.10
C PRO A 33 -4.51 -26.71 -3.00
N THR A 34 -3.90 -25.59 -3.39
CA THR A 34 -3.65 -24.50 -2.45
C THR A 34 -5.04 -24.11 -1.99
N GLU A 35 -5.39 -24.44 -0.74
CA GLU A 35 -6.59 -23.92 -0.12
C GLU A 35 -6.56 -22.40 -0.34
N SER A 36 -7.43 -21.93 -1.23
CA SER A 36 -7.69 -20.51 -1.37
C SER A 36 -8.26 -20.07 -0.03
N VAL A 37 -7.42 -19.47 0.81
CA VAL A 37 -7.84 -18.78 2.01
C VAL A 37 -8.99 -17.85 1.58
N PRO A 38 -10.19 -17.96 2.16
CA PRO A 38 -11.32 -17.16 1.71
C PRO A 38 -10.93 -15.68 1.81
N ASP A 39 -10.95 -14.97 0.68
CA ASP A 39 -10.70 -13.53 0.59
C ASP A 39 -11.81 -12.69 1.25
N GLU A 40 -12.82 -13.33 1.85
CA GLU A 40 -13.80 -12.69 2.72
C GLU A 40 -13.28 -12.56 4.16
N ILE A 41 -12.15 -11.85 4.33
CA ILE A 41 -11.93 -11.18 5.61
C ILE A 41 -12.88 -9.98 5.59
N ASP A 42 -13.96 -10.10 6.36
CA ASP A 42 -15.04 -9.13 6.49
C ASP A 42 -14.51 -7.69 6.50
N ASN A 43 -14.92 -6.90 5.50
CA ASN A 43 -14.59 -5.47 5.40
C ASN A 43 -14.92 -4.71 6.70
N ASP A 44 -15.88 -5.21 7.49
CA ASP A 44 -16.22 -4.68 8.80
C ASP A 44 -15.07 -4.82 9.81
N VAL A 45 -14.28 -5.89 9.76
CA VAL A 45 -13.12 -6.10 10.65
C VAL A 45 -12.01 -5.08 10.36
N TYR A 46 -11.67 -4.88 9.08
CA TYR A 46 -10.65 -3.90 8.70
C TYR A 46 -11.08 -2.48 9.06
N LEU A 47 -12.35 -2.13 8.79
CA LEU A 47 -12.86 -0.81 9.11
C LEU A 47 -12.85 -0.57 10.63
N LYS A 48 -13.27 -1.55 11.45
CA LYS A 48 -13.18 -1.47 12.92
C LYS A 48 -11.76 -1.27 13.40
N ASP A 49 -10.78 -1.98 12.83
CA ASP A 49 -9.37 -1.83 13.16
C ASP A 49 -8.86 -0.41 12.81
N VAL A 50 -9.26 0.14 11.66
CA VAL A 50 -8.88 1.52 11.27
C VAL A 50 -9.55 2.56 12.17
N ILE A 51 -10.85 2.43 12.45
CA ILE A 51 -11.59 3.32 13.37
C ILE A 51 -10.90 3.36 14.73
N ARG A 52 -10.57 2.18 15.30
CA ARG A 52 -9.91 2.10 16.62
C ARG A 52 -8.61 2.90 16.67
N ALA A 53 -7.82 2.91 15.61
CA ALA A 53 -6.57 3.67 15.61
C ALA A 53 -6.77 5.17 15.46
N PHE A 54 -7.64 5.61 14.55
CA PHE A 54 -7.96 7.04 14.44
C PHE A 54 -8.60 7.58 15.73
N ASP A 55 -9.34 6.74 16.47
CA ASP A 55 -9.88 7.11 17.78
C ASP A 55 -8.79 7.40 18.82
N LYS A 56 -7.65 6.70 18.78
CA LYS A 56 -6.50 6.98 19.66
C LYS A 56 -5.89 8.34 19.37
N LEU A 57 -5.89 8.78 18.10
CA LEU A 57 -5.35 10.07 17.68
C LEU A 57 -6.14 11.27 18.22
N ARG A 58 -7.37 11.08 18.71
CA ARG A 58 -8.23 12.17 19.20
C ARG A 58 -7.60 12.97 20.35
N ASN A 59 -6.79 12.29 21.17
CA ASN A 59 -6.26 12.86 22.42
C ASN A 59 -4.72 12.98 22.45
N VAL A 60 -4.03 12.68 21.35
CA VAL A 60 -2.56 12.78 21.32
C VAL A 60 -2.10 14.25 21.23
N SER A 61 -0.97 14.55 21.87
CA SER A 61 -0.35 15.88 21.87
C SER A 61 0.85 15.98 20.93
N ASP A 62 1.35 14.85 20.43
CA ASP A 62 2.45 14.78 19.49
C ASP A 62 2.01 15.25 18.08
N PHE A 63 2.88 15.03 17.08
CA PHE A 63 2.59 15.45 15.71
C PHE A 63 1.38 14.73 15.10
N ASN A 64 1.05 13.52 15.55
CA ASN A 64 -0.04 12.71 14.98
C ASN A 64 -1.42 13.36 15.19
N ARG A 65 -1.52 14.35 16.09
CA ARG A 65 -2.74 15.15 16.28
C ARG A 65 -3.25 15.80 14.99
N VAL A 66 -2.40 15.98 13.98
CA VAL A 66 -2.81 16.54 12.67
C VAL A 66 -3.86 15.68 11.95
N ALA A 67 -3.98 14.39 12.30
CA ALA A 67 -5.01 13.50 11.74
C ALA A 67 -6.18 13.23 12.70
N ARG A 68 -6.26 13.91 13.86
CA ARG A 68 -7.25 13.60 14.92
C ARG A 68 -8.72 13.79 14.53
N LYS A 69 -9.00 14.52 13.45
CA LYS A 69 -10.35 14.78 12.90
C LYS A 69 -10.62 14.01 11.61
N VAL A 70 -9.75 13.08 11.25
CA VAL A 70 -9.97 12.19 10.11
C VAL A 70 -10.99 11.12 10.50
N HIS A 71 -11.94 10.85 9.61
CA HIS A 71 -12.98 9.85 9.78
C HIS A 71 -12.82 8.72 8.76
N PRO A 72 -12.58 7.48 9.20
CA PRO A 72 -12.58 6.32 8.30
C PRO A 72 -13.96 6.07 7.69
N ILE A 73 -14.00 5.77 6.39
CA ILE A 73 -15.22 5.46 5.63
C ILE A 73 -15.29 3.97 5.30
N SER A 74 -14.19 3.43 4.74
CA SER A 74 -14.08 2.01 4.39
C SER A 74 -12.64 1.56 4.47
N ALA A 75 -12.45 0.26 4.65
CA ALA A 75 -11.14 -0.36 4.61
C ALA A 75 -11.26 -1.77 4.03
N THR A 76 -10.21 -2.18 3.36
CA THR A 76 -9.99 -3.51 2.81
C THR A 76 -8.58 -3.94 3.18
N ARG A 77 -8.15 -5.11 2.69
CA ARG A 77 -6.81 -5.62 2.94
C ARG A 77 -5.69 -4.68 2.46
N ASP A 78 -5.91 -3.96 1.37
CA ASP A 78 -4.88 -3.17 0.67
C ASP A 78 -5.28 -1.72 0.43
N SER A 79 -6.47 -1.29 0.87
CA SER A 79 -6.96 0.08 0.68
C SER A 79 -7.72 0.61 1.89
N ILE A 80 -7.55 1.91 2.17
CA ILE A 80 -8.34 2.66 3.15
C ILE A 80 -8.91 3.91 2.47
N LEU A 81 -10.19 4.18 2.70
CA LEU A 81 -10.82 5.46 2.40
C LEU A 81 -11.16 6.19 3.69
N VAL A 82 -10.71 7.43 3.80
CA VAL A 82 -11.06 8.33 4.91
C VAL A 82 -11.55 9.68 4.39
N GLU A 83 -12.15 10.46 5.28
CA GLU A 83 -12.49 11.85 5.02
C GLU A 83 -12.02 12.82 6.11
N LEU A 84 -11.85 14.08 5.71
CA LEU A 84 -11.56 15.18 6.61
C LEU A 84 -12.27 16.44 6.13
N THR A 85 -13.10 17.04 6.98
CA THR A 85 -13.61 18.39 6.76
C THR A 85 -12.59 19.41 7.27
N LEU A 86 -12.23 20.37 6.43
CA LEU A 86 -11.22 21.36 6.80
C LEU A 86 -11.76 22.32 7.85
N GLU A 87 -10.94 22.53 8.88
CA GLU A 87 -11.15 23.48 9.97
C GLU A 87 -9.91 24.37 10.07
N GLU A 88 -9.95 25.36 10.96
CA GLU A 88 -8.88 26.35 11.11
C GLU A 88 -7.49 25.73 11.37
N GLU A 89 -7.43 24.59 12.06
CA GLU A 89 -6.16 23.89 12.32
C GLU A 89 -5.55 23.21 11.09
N HIS A 90 -6.32 23.00 10.01
CA HIS A 90 -5.90 22.29 8.81
C HIS A 90 -5.44 23.23 7.69
N VAL A 91 -5.68 24.53 7.81
CA VAL A 91 -5.51 25.50 6.72
C VAL A 91 -4.27 26.39 6.90
N ASN A 92 -3.77 26.91 5.79
CA ASN A 92 -2.75 27.95 5.74
C ASN A 92 -3.37 29.37 5.84
N SER A 93 -2.53 30.41 5.75
CA SER A 93 -2.94 31.82 5.78
C SER A 93 -3.90 32.23 4.65
N LYS A 94 -3.99 31.45 3.56
CA LYS A 94 -4.93 31.66 2.45
C LYS A 94 -6.27 30.93 2.66
N LYS A 95 -6.51 30.35 3.83
CA LYS A 95 -7.72 29.56 4.17
C LYS A 95 -7.95 28.38 3.22
N THR A 96 -6.85 27.77 2.80
CA THR A 96 -6.82 26.52 2.02
C THR A 96 -6.01 25.47 2.77
N MET A 97 -6.26 24.19 2.51
CA MET A 97 -5.54 23.08 3.12
C MET A 97 -4.03 23.32 3.09
N HIS A 98 -3.38 23.23 4.25
CA HIS A 98 -1.94 23.41 4.33
C HIS A 98 -1.24 22.29 3.53
N GLY A 99 -0.19 22.63 2.77
CA GLY A 99 0.57 21.62 2.02
C GLY A 99 1.15 20.53 2.94
N GLY A 100 1.68 20.95 4.08
CA GLY A 100 2.11 20.03 5.15
C GLY A 100 1.00 19.15 5.73
N GLN A 101 -0.24 19.64 5.83
CA GLN A 101 -1.39 18.80 6.25
C GLN A 101 -1.63 17.71 5.20
N THR A 102 -1.59 18.07 3.92
CA THR A 102 -1.75 17.11 2.81
C THR A 102 -0.66 16.04 2.86
N ALA A 103 0.60 16.44 2.98
CA ALA A 103 1.72 15.50 3.05
C ALA A 103 1.66 14.59 4.29
N ALA A 104 1.34 15.14 5.46
CA ALA A 104 1.18 14.37 6.69
C ALA A 104 0.05 13.34 6.57
N LEU A 105 -1.08 13.71 5.96
CA LEU A 105 -2.18 12.76 5.75
C LEU A 105 -1.80 11.68 4.73
N VAL A 106 -1.09 12.01 3.64
CA VAL A 106 -0.56 10.99 2.72
C VAL A 106 0.32 10.00 3.48
N ASP A 107 1.26 10.48 4.29
CA ASP A 107 2.15 9.64 5.11
C ASP A 107 1.34 8.72 6.02
N MET A 108 0.56 9.29 6.93
CA MET A 108 -0.14 8.56 7.99
C MET A 108 -1.17 7.57 7.44
N ILE A 109 -1.96 7.95 6.43
CA ILE A 109 -3.05 7.10 5.91
C ILE A 109 -2.47 5.95 5.07
N THR A 110 -1.43 6.20 4.28
CA THR A 110 -0.77 5.13 3.52
C THR A 110 -0.01 4.16 4.42
N ALA A 111 0.69 4.65 5.45
CA ALA A 111 1.29 3.80 6.45
C ALA A 111 0.24 2.96 7.18
N ARG A 112 -0.92 3.55 7.50
CA ARG A 112 -2.04 2.81 8.09
C ARG A 112 -2.56 1.71 7.16
N ALA A 113 -2.66 1.96 5.85
CA ALA A 113 -3.08 0.96 4.88
C ALA A 113 -2.14 -0.27 4.88
N VAL A 114 -0.82 -0.07 4.98
CA VAL A 114 0.12 -1.18 5.13
C VAL A 114 -0.04 -1.89 6.48
N GLY A 115 -0.25 -1.12 7.56
CA GLY A 115 -0.44 -1.64 8.92
C GLY A 115 -1.68 -2.51 9.12
N ILE A 116 -2.65 -2.49 8.19
CA ILE A 116 -3.79 -3.42 8.19
C ILE A 116 -3.31 -4.87 8.10
N THR A 117 -2.33 -5.13 7.21
CA THR A 117 -1.84 -6.49 6.94
C THR A 117 -0.53 -6.80 7.65
N ILE A 118 0.39 -5.84 7.73
CA ILE A 118 1.71 -6.03 8.32
C ILE A 118 1.67 -5.59 9.78
N LYS A 119 1.31 -6.52 10.67
CA LYS A 119 1.14 -6.25 12.11
C LYS A 119 2.36 -6.59 12.95
N ASP A 120 3.33 -7.35 12.45
CA ASP A 120 4.48 -7.90 13.20
C ASP A 120 5.76 -7.07 13.06
N ARG A 121 5.77 -6.05 12.20
CA ARG A 121 6.93 -5.19 11.92
C ARG A 121 6.62 -3.73 12.18
N ALA A 122 7.64 -2.97 12.55
CA ALA A 122 7.58 -1.52 12.51
C ALA A 122 8.01 -1.04 11.11
N MET A 123 7.61 0.16 10.76
CA MET A 123 7.87 0.78 9.47
C MET A 123 8.42 2.19 9.66
N VAL A 124 9.18 2.67 8.69
CA VAL A 124 9.65 4.06 8.64
C VAL A 124 9.58 4.58 7.22
N SER A 125 9.29 5.87 7.07
CA SER A 125 9.21 6.53 5.77
C SER A 125 10.60 6.62 5.13
N VAL A 126 10.74 6.15 3.90
CA VAL A 126 11.96 6.24 3.09
C VAL A 126 11.86 7.40 2.10
N GLU A 127 10.71 7.51 1.44
CA GLU A 127 10.43 8.56 0.47
C GLU A 127 8.95 8.92 0.48
N LEU A 128 8.65 10.21 0.48
CA LEU A 128 7.31 10.75 0.35
C LEU A 128 7.29 11.82 -0.75
N ALA A 129 6.43 11.65 -1.75
CA ALA A 129 6.28 12.60 -2.84
C ALA A 129 4.80 12.99 -2.99
N VAL A 130 4.52 14.30 -3.07
CA VAL A 130 3.16 14.83 -3.21
C VAL A 130 3.09 15.83 -4.36
N SER A 131 2.13 15.62 -5.25
CA SER A 131 1.76 16.57 -6.31
C SER A 131 0.47 17.29 -5.95
N TYR A 132 0.48 18.62 -5.98
CA TYR A 132 -0.65 19.48 -5.64
C TYR A 132 -1.27 20.06 -6.91
N MET A 133 -2.57 19.83 -7.13
CA MET A 133 -3.25 20.16 -8.39
C MET A 133 -4.27 21.28 -8.19
N TYR A 134 -5.05 21.24 -7.11
CA TYR A 134 -6.08 22.24 -6.83
C TYR A 134 -6.18 22.54 -5.32
N PRO A 135 -6.55 23.76 -4.93
CA PRO A 135 -6.79 24.10 -3.54
C PRO A 135 -8.10 23.49 -3.02
N LEU A 136 -8.11 23.14 -1.73
CA LEU A 136 -9.31 22.82 -0.96
C LEU A 136 -9.48 23.87 0.13
N ARG A 137 -10.64 24.49 0.25
CA ARG A 137 -10.93 25.64 1.11
C ARG A 137 -11.45 25.22 2.49
N LEU A 138 -11.29 26.11 3.47
CA LEU A 138 -11.89 25.97 4.80
C LEU A 138 -13.39 25.58 4.70
N GLY A 139 -13.82 24.58 5.47
CA GLY A 139 -15.18 24.06 5.44
C GLY A 139 -15.48 23.04 4.33
N GLU A 140 -14.62 22.89 3.31
CA GLU A 140 -14.75 21.80 2.34
C GLU A 140 -14.20 20.48 2.90
N THR A 141 -14.70 19.36 2.38
CA THR A 141 -14.29 18.01 2.78
C THR A 141 -13.40 17.37 1.72
N VAL A 142 -12.29 16.77 2.16
CA VAL A 142 -11.43 15.89 1.35
C VAL A 142 -11.78 14.43 1.60
N LEU A 143 -11.82 13.64 0.54
CA LEU A 143 -11.75 12.18 0.57
C LEU A 143 -10.30 11.78 0.26
N ILE A 144 -9.74 10.87 1.04
CA ILE A 144 -8.37 10.38 0.86
C ILE A 144 -8.41 8.87 0.74
N GLU A 145 -8.14 8.36 -0.46
CA GLU A 145 -8.01 6.93 -0.72
C GLU A 145 -6.52 6.58 -0.75
N ALA A 146 -6.08 5.71 0.15
CA ALA A 146 -4.72 5.18 0.18
C ALA A 146 -4.70 3.72 -0.24
N LYS A 147 -3.77 3.34 -1.12
CA LYS A 147 -3.63 1.97 -1.66
C LYS A 147 -2.23 1.44 -1.46
N VAL A 148 -2.13 0.17 -1.08
CA VAL A 148 -0.90 -0.60 -1.04
C VAL A 148 -0.66 -1.20 -2.41
N LEU A 149 0.35 -0.69 -3.13
CA LEU A 149 0.67 -1.14 -4.48
C LEU A 149 1.47 -2.44 -4.47
N LYS A 150 2.39 -2.57 -3.51
CA LYS A 150 3.26 -3.74 -3.36
C LYS A 150 3.80 -3.83 -1.95
N VAL A 151 3.74 -5.02 -1.37
CA VAL A 151 4.51 -5.39 -0.19
C VAL A 151 5.65 -6.31 -0.62
N GLY A 152 6.89 -5.87 -0.42
CA GLY A 152 8.10 -6.66 -0.64
C GLY A 152 8.63 -7.25 0.67
N ARG A 153 9.83 -7.83 0.59
CA ARG A 153 10.49 -8.43 1.77
C ARG A 153 10.81 -7.39 2.85
N ASN A 154 11.33 -6.23 2.45
CA ASN A 154 11.86 -5.19 3.35
C ASN A 154 11.18 -3.83 3.18
N MET A 155 10.26 -3.68 2.23
CA MET A 155 9.65 -2.39 1.90
C MET A 155 8.22 -2.55 1.42
N ALA A 156 7.42 -1.50 1.59
CA ALA A 156 6.10 -1.35 1.00
C ALA A 156 6.05 -0.08 0.13
N PHE A 157 5.31 -0.18 -0.97
CA PHE A 157 5.05 0.94 -1.88
C PHE A 157 3.57 1.23 -1.88
N THR A 158 3.23 2.50 -1.71
CA THR A 158 1.84 2.94 -1.57
C THR A 158 1.60 4.23 -2.36
N GLU A 159 0.34 4.50 -2.64
CA GLU A 159 -0.11 5.78 -3.17
C GLU A 159 -1.35 6.28 -2.44
N ALA A 160 -1.60 7.58 -2.55
CA ALA A 160 -2.83 8.19 -2.08
C ALA A 160 -3.39 9.15 -3.13
N GLU A 161 -4.71 9.13 -3.28
CA GLU A 161 -5.45 10.10 -4.09
C GLU A 161 -6.37 10.91 -3.19
N LEU A 162 -6.25 12.24 -3.26
CA LEU A 162 -7.06 13.16 -2.50
C LEU A 162 -8.06 13.82 -3.43
N ARG A 163 -9.35 13.68 -3.11
CA ARG A 163 -10.45 14.23 -3.91
C ARG A 163 -11.31 15.17 -3.08
N ARG A 164 -11.73 16.28 -3.68
CA ARG A 164 -12.75 17.12 -3.07
C ARG A 164 -14.10 16.41 -3.11
N LYS A 165 -14.77 16.28 -1.97
CA LYS A 165 -15.99 15.47 -1.84
C LYS A 165 -17.16 15.97 -2.69
N CYS A 166 -17.31 17.28 -2.87
CA CYS A 166 -18.48 17.85 -3.56
C CYS A 166 -18.50 17.65 -5.08
N ASP A 167 -17.34 17.53 -5.73
CA ASP A 167 -17.23 17.40 -7.20
C ASP A 167 -16.27 16.30 -7.66
N ASN A 168 -15.76 15.49 -6.72
CA ASN A 168 -14.83 14.39 -6.95
C ASN A 168 -13.51 14.80 -7.65
N ARG A 169 -13.17 16.09 -7.67
CA ARG A 169 -11.94 16.59 -8.31
C ARG A 169 -10.71 16.16 -7.53
N ILE A 170 -9.73 15.58 -8.22
CA ILE A 170 -8.42 15.26 -7.63
C ILE A 170 -7.71 16.55 -7.28
N ILE A 171 -7.47 16.79 -5.98
CA ILE A 171 -6.77 17.98 -5.48
C ILE A 171 -5.28 17.73 -5.30
N ALA A 172 -4.90 16.49 -5.02
CA ALA A 172 -3.51 16.07 -4.82
C ALA A 172 -3.35 14.57 -5.03
N LYS A 173 -2.12 14.15 -5.33
CA LYS A 173 -1.70 12.75 -5.35
C LYS A 173 -0.42 12.58 -4.54
N GLY A 174 -0.32 11.47 -3.83
CA GLY A 174 0.82 11.12 -3.01
C GLY A 174 1.39 9.74 -3.38
N LYS A 175 2.70 9.58 -3.21
CA LYS A 175 3.39 8.28 -3.17
C LYS A 175 4.21 8.21 -1.90
N HIS A 176 4.19 7.04 -1.26
CA HIS A 176 4.92 6.81 -0.03
C HIS A 176 5.58 5.43 -0.06
N THR A 177 6.89 5.42 0.15
CA THR A 177 7.72 4.23 0.26
C THR A 177 8.14 4.04 1.71
N LEU A 178 7.83 2.87 2.27
CA LEU A 178 8.09 2.51 3.66
C LEU A 178 9.12 1.39 3.73
N ALA A 179 10.08 1.47 4.65
CA ALA A 179 10.97 0.35 4.99
C ALA A 179 10.45 -0.38 6.23
N PHE A 180 10.58 -1.70 6.25
CA PHE A 180 10.30 -2.52 7.42
C PHE A 180 11.53 -2.64 8.31
N ILE A 181 11.34 -2.41 9.61
CA ILE A 181 12.36 -2.56 10.63
C ILE A 181 11.86 -3.51 11.73
N PRO A 182 12.77 -4.16 12.47
CA PRO A 182 12.39 -4.90 13.67
C PRO A 182 11.59 -4.01 14.61
N LYS A 183 10.55 -4.56 15.25
CA LYS A 183 9.79 -3.80 16.24
C LYS A 183 10.73 -3.38 17.37
N PRO A 184 10.73 -2.08 17.76
CA PRO A 184 11.40 -1.65 18.98
C PRO A 184 10.86 -2.41 20.19
N ALA A 185 11.70 -2.60 21.21
CA ALA A 185 11.23 -3.14 22.48
C ALA A 185 10.10 -2.26 23.04
N THR A 186 9.07 -2.90 23.59
CA THR A 186 7.94 -2.20 24.24
C THR A 186 8.47 -1.29 25.35
N GLN A 187 8.19 0.01 25.29
CA GLN A 187 8.42 0.91 26.43
C GLN A 187 7.21 0.82 27.36
N ASN A 188 7.43 0.57 28.65
CA ASN A 188 6.39 0.55 29.69
C ASN A 188 5.28 -0.51 29.51
N GLY A 189 5.53 -1.60 28.77
CA GLY A 189 4.56 -2.69 28.58
C GLY A 189 3.47 -2.41 27.54
N GLU A 190 3.45 -1.22 26.94
CA GLU A 190 2.53 -0.89 25.86
C GLU A 190 3.05 -1.43 24.52
N PRO A 191 2.19 -2.05 23.68
CA PRO A 191 2.57 -2.47 22.34
C PRO A 191 3.08 -1.28 21.53
N PHE A 192 4.19 -1.47 20.78
CA PHE A 192 4.58 -0.49 19.76
C PHE A 192 3.50 -0.47 18.68
N GLU A 193 2.74 0.62 18.63
CA GLU A 193 1.81 0.90 17.54
C GLU A 193 2.39 1.98 16.65
N GLN A 194 2.38 1.68 15.37
CA GLN A 194 2.69 2.67 14.36
C GLN A 194 1.43 3.45 14.04
N PHE A 195 1.33 4.60 14.72
CA PHE A 195 0.20 5.56 14.69
C PHE A 195 -1.07 5.05 15.40
#